data_AF-A0A2E8KB70-F1
#
_entry.id   AF-A0A2E8KB70-F1
#
_cell.length_a   1.000
_cell.length_b   1.000
_cell.length_c   1.000
_cell.angle_alpha   90.00
_cell.angle_beta   90.00
_cell.angle_gamma   90.00
#
_symmetry.space_group_name_H-M   'P 1'
#
loop_
_entity.id
_entity.type
_entity.pdbx_description
1 polymer ?
#
loop_
_entity_poly.entity_id
_entity_poly.type
_entity_poly.pdbx_seq_one_letter_code
_entity_poly.pdbx_strand_id
1 'polypeptide(L)'
;VAIEAVIKRALRERVSLILEGVHVQPAFMEQLVDSDEAIIVPIMLGVLKRKQLHQRIRGRGVDAPQRRSERYLRHFDEIWRLQSYLLSGAEKSNIPVVVNSDKNTVFNDIMSIVIETLEKDFDRAAKDVF
;
A
#
# COMPACT_ATOMS: atom_id res chain seq x y z
N VAL A 1 13.85 -12.84 0.87
CA VAL A 1 15.20 -12.59 0.29
C VAL A 1 15.29 -11.27 -0.48
N ALA A 2 14.50 -11.01 -1.53
CA ALA A 2 14.64 -9.76 -2.31
C ALA A 2 14.19 -8.48 -1.57
N ILE A 3 12.96 -8.44 -1.03
CA ILE A 3 12.43 -7.26 -0.31
C ILE A 3 13.28 -6.93 0.91
N GLU A 4 13.60 -7.94 1.73
CA GLU A 4 14.39 -7.77 2.95
C GLU A 4 15.76 -7.14 2.68
N ALA A 5 16.45 -7.54 1.60
CA ALA A 5 17.72 -6.93 1.21
C ALA A 5 17.57 -5.45 0.82
N VAL A 6 16.47 -5.08 0.14
CA VAL A 6 16.16 -3.68 -0.20
C VAL A 6 15.87 -2.86 1.06
N ILE A 7 15.11 -3.42 2.01
CA ILE A 7 14.82 -2.77 3.29
C ILE A 7 16.12 -2.55 4.09
N LYS A 8 16.92 -3.60 4.29
CA LYS A 8 18.22 -3.51 5.00
C LYS A 8 19.14 -2.48 4.38
N ARG A 9 19.14 -2.38 3.05
CA ARG A 9 19.90 -1.36 2.33
C ARG A 9 19.36 0.05 2.62
N ALA A 10 18.06 0.25 2.57
CA ALA A 10 17.42 1.54 2.86
C ALA A 10 17.71 2.00 4.29
N LEU A 11 17.63 1.09 5.27
CA LEU A 11 18.00 1.33 6.67
C LEU A 11 19.47 1.77 6.80
N ARG A 12 20.39 1.02 6.18
CA ARG A 12 21.83 1.33 6.20
C ARG A 12 22.15 2.68 5.54
N GLU A 13 21.50 2.97 4.43
CA GLU A 13 21.73 4.20 3.64
C GLU A 13 20.91 5.39 4.18
N ARG A 14 20.05 5.18 5.20
CA ARG A 14 19.15 6.17 5.79
C ARG A 14 18.32 6.92 4.75
N VAL A 15 17.76 6.17 3.80
CA VAL A 15 16.92 6.71 2.72
C VAL A 15 15.47 6.24 2.90
N SER A 16 14.51 7.11 2.56
CA SER A 16 13.10 6.73 2.51
C SER A 16 12.84 5.72 1.39
N LEU A 17 11.99 4.73 1.67
CA LEU A 17 11.64 3.67 0.73
C LEU A 17 10.11 3.58 0.59
N ILE A 18 9.61 3.59 -0.65
CA ILE A 18 8.24 3.21 -0.96
C ILE A 18 8.27 1.80 -1.54
N LEU A 19 7.56 0.88 -0.91
CA LEU A 19 7.45 -0.51 -1.35
C LEU A 19 6.02 -0.77 -1.84
N GLU A 20 5.87 -1.22 -3.09
CA GLU A 20 4.57 -1.48 -3.71
C GLU A 20 4.49 -2.92 -4.24
N GLY A 21 3.35 -3.57 -4.00
CA GLY A 21 2.92 -4.73 -4.78
C GLY A 21 2.11 -5.74 -3.97
N VAL A 22 1.38 -6.60 -4.68
CA VAL A 22 0.53 -7.66 -4.08
C VAL A 22 1.31 -8.73 -3.29
N HIS A 23 2.64 -8.74 -3.43
CA HIS A 23 3.55 -9.65 -2.75
C HIS A 23 3.99 -9.10 -1.37
N VAL A 24 3.72 -7.82 -1.08
CA VAL A 24 3.92 -7.19 0.22
C VAL A 24 2.69 -7.48 1.07
N GLN A 25 2.67 -8.68 1.66
CA GLN A 25 1.51 -9.13 2.43
C GLN A 25 1.46 -8.48 3.82
N PRO A 26 0.27 -8.20 4.38
CA PRO A 26 0.10 -7.69 5.74
C PRO A 26 0.92 -8.44 6.80
N ALA A 27 0.94 -9.78 6.75
CA ALA A 27 1.70 -10.61 7.69
C ALA A 27 3.23 -10.41 7.62
N PHE A 28 3.77 -9.95 6.50
CA PHE A 28 5.20 -9.60 6.41
C PHE A 28 5.51 -8.30 7.15
N MET A 29 4.55 -7.38 7.22
CA MET A 29 4.72 -6.10 7.92
C MET A 29 4.80 -6.30 9.43
N GLU A 30 4.08 -7.28 9.98
CA GLU A 30 4.14 -7.61 11.42
C GLU A 30 5.58 -7.91 11.88
N GLN A 31 6.43 -8.49 11.02
CA GLN A 31 7.83 -8.77 11.34
C GLN A 31 8.75 -7.54 11.29
N LEU A 32 8.32 -6.48 10.64
CA LEU A 32 9.08 -5.23 10.49
C LEU A 32 8.68 -4.19 11.53
N VAL A 33 7.42 -4.20 11.98
CA VAL A 33 6.87 -3.23 12.95
C VAL A 33 7.57 -3.30 14.31
N ASP A 34 8.17 -4.43 14.66
CA ASP A 34 8.92 -4.60 15.92
C ASP A 34 10.35 -4.01 15.90
N SER A 35 10.78 -3.34 14.81
CA SER A 35 12.09 -2.68 14.75
C SER A 35 12.00 -1.17 14.96
N ASP A 36 12.68 -0.65 15.99
CA ASP A 36 12.84 0.80 16.23
C ASP A 36 13.77 1.50 15.22
N GLU A 37 14.17 0.82 14.14
CA GLU A 37 15.13 1.32 13.16
C GLU A 37 14.49 2.20 12.07
N ALA A 38 13.16 2.12 11.90
CA ALA A 38 12.43 2.92 10.93
C ALA A 38 10.96 3.12 11.29
N ILE A 39 10.42 4.26 10.86
CA ILE A 39 8.99 4.52 10.88
C ILE A 39 8.35 3.80 9.69
N ILE A 40 7.38 2.94 9.97
CA ILE A 40 6.70 2.13 8.96
C ILE A 40 5.25 2.59 8.84
N VAL A 41 4.85 2.97 7.63
CA VAL A 41 3.48 3.40 7.34
C VAL A 41 2.82 2.38 6.39
N PRO A 42 2.16 1.34 6.91
CA PRO A 42 1.49 0.35 6.07
C PRO A 42 0.15 0.91 5.58
N ILE A 43 -0.11 0.81 4.27
CA ILE A 43 -1.38 1.25 3.67
C ILE A 43 -1.83 0.19 2.65
N MET A 44 -3.08 -0.22 2.75
CA MET A 44 -3.72 -1.11 1.76
C MET A 44 -4.65 -0.30 0.85
N LEU A 45 -4.48 -0.42 -0.47
CA LEU A 45 -5.38 0.20 -1.44
C LEU A 45 -6.40 -0.81 -1.96
N GLY A 46 -7.70 -0.45 -1.89
CA GLY A 46 -8.78 -1.33 -2.29
C GLY A 46 -9.79 -0.70 -3.25
N VAL A 47 -10.33 -1.48 -4.19
CA VAL A 47 -11.54 -1.11 -4.95
C VAL A 47 -12.70 -1.98 -4.48
N LEU A 48 -13.63 -1.39 -3.74
CA LEU A 48 -14.70 -2.13 -3.05
C LEU A 48 -15.81 -2.62 -3.97
N LYS A 49 -15.93 -2.05 -5.19
CA LYS A 49 -16.95 -2.44 -6.17
C LYS A 49 -16.34 -3.28 -7.28
N ARG A 50 -16.76 -4.54 -7.38
CA ARG A 50 -16.31 -5.49 -8.42
C ARG A 50 -16.45 -4.96 -9.83
N LYS A 51 -17.60 -4.37 -10.16
CA LYS A 51 -17.84 -3.74 -11.47
C LYS A 51 -16.86 -2.60 -11.76
N GLN A 52 -16.51 -1.80 -10.74
CA GLN A 52 -15.57 -0.68 -10.86
C GLN A 52 -14.15 -1.18 -11.11
N LEU A 53 -13.69 -2.22 -10.40
CA LEU A 53 -12.38 -2.81 -10.65
C LEU A 53 -12.27 -3.39 -12.07
N HIS A 54 -13.32 -4.08 -12.52
CA HIS A 54 -13.40 -4.62 -13.88
C HIS A 54 -13.27 -3.51 -14.93
N GLN A 55 -14.02 -2.42 -14.78
CA GLN A 55 -13.95 -1.26 -15.67
C GLN A 55 -12.55 -0.61 -15.69
N ARG A 56 -11.90 -0.50 -14.52
CA ARG A 56 -10.55 0.06 -14.42
C ARG A 56 -9.50 -0.80 -15.12
N ILE A 57 -9.56 -2.12 -14.97
CA ILE A 57 -8.65 -3.03 -15.68
C ILE A 57 -8.86 -2.91 -17.19
N ARG A 58 -10.12 -2.81 -17.65
CA ARG A 58 -10.44 -2.59 -19.06
C ARG A 58 -9.87 -1.26 -19.57
N GLY A 59 -10.09 -0.16 -18.85
CA GLY A 59 -9.60 1.19 -19.22
C GLY A 59 -8.07 1.28 -19.29
N ARG A 60 -7.35 0.63 -18.37
CA ARG A 60 -5.87 0.59 -18.39
C ARG A 60 -5.27 -0.01 -19.66
N GLY A 61 -5.99 -0.91 -20.34
CA GLY A 61 -5.54 -1.45 -21.63
C GLY A 61 -5.71 -0.49 -22.80
N VAL A 62 -6.60 0.49 -22.67
CA VAL A 62 -6.77 1.57 -23.65
C VAL A 62 -5.62 2.56 -23.55
N ASP A 63 -5.24 2.95 -22.32
CA ASP A 63 -4.16 3.92 -22.08
C ASP A 63 -2.76 3.33 -22.25
N ALA A 64 -2.63 2.00 -22.18
CA ALA A 64 -1.36 1.29 -22.35
C ALA A 64 -1.57 -0.05 -23.08
N PRO A 65 -1.59 -0.06 -24.42
CA PRO A 65 -1.87 -1.26 -25.22
C PRO A 65 -0.94 -2.45 -24.94
N GLN A 66 0.30 -2.16 -24.50
CA GLN A 66 1.28 -3.18 -24.08
C GLN A 66 0.87 -3.92 -22.79
N ARG A 67 0.05 -3.29 -21.94
CA ARG A 67 -0.59 -3.94 -20.80
C ARG A 67 -1.82 -4.67 -21.30
N ARG A 68 -1.66 -5.96 -21.61
CA ARG A 68 -2.72 -6.89 -22.08
C ARG A 68 -3.90 -6.95 -21.10
N SER A 69 -4.78 -5.96 -21.09
CA SER A 69 -5.96 -5.88 -20.21
C SER A 69 -6.85 -7.11 -20.37
N GLU A 70 -6.98 -7.63 -21.59
CA GLU A 70 -7.67 -8.87 -21.90
C GLU A 70 -7.15 -10.08 -21.11
N ARG A 71 -5.83 -10.16 -20.88
CA ARG A 71 -5.26 -11.22 -20.04
C ARG A 71 -5.75 -11.09 -18.61
N TYR A 72 -5.72 -9.89 -18.04
CA TYR A 72 -6.21 -9.66 -16.67
C TYR A 72 -7.72 -9.89 -16.55
N LEU A 73 -8.50 -9.48 -17.56
CA LEU A 73 -9.95 -9.69 -17.57
C LEU A 73 -10.33 -11.18 -17.66
N ARG A 74 -9.56 -12.01 -18.37
CA ARG A 74 -9.74 -13.47 -18.38
C ARG A 74 -9.57 -14.11 -16.99
N HIS A 75 -8.73 -13.51 -16.15
CA HIS A 75 -8.48 -13.96 -14.77
C HIS A 75 -9.11 -13.04 -13.73
N PHE A 76 -10.15 -12.28 -14.10
CA PHE A 76 -10.72 -11.25 -13.23
C PHE A 76 -11.22 -11.81 -11.90
N ASP A 77 -11.76 -13.02 -11.89
CA ASP A 77 -12.25 -13.69 -10.69
C ASP A 77 -11.13 -13.99 -9.70
N GLU A 78 -9.98 -14.45 -10.22
CA GLU A 78 -8.78 -14.70 -9.44
C GLU A 78 -8.22 -13.38 -8.86
N ILE A 79 -8.19 -12.32 -9.66
CA ILE A 79 -7.77 -10.99 -9.23
C ILE A 79 -8.67 -10.46 -8.12
N TRP A 80 -9.99 -10.58 -8.28
CA TRP A 80 -10.96 -10.16 -7.28
C TRP A 80 -10.80 -10.96 -5.98
N ARG A 81 -10.64 -12.29 -6.09
CA ARG A 81 -10.40 -13.16 -4.94
C ARG A 81 -9.11 -12.81 -4.21
N LEU A 82 -8.02 -12.54 -4.95
CA LEU A 82 -6.76 -12.10 -4.39
C LEU A 82 -6.91 -10.76 -3.64
N GLN A 83 -7.58 -9.78 -4.24
CA GLN A 83 -7.86 -8.50 -3.56
C GLN A 83 -8.67 -8.74 -2.28
N SER A 84 -9.75 -9.52 -2.32
CA SER A 84 -10.55 -9.83 -1.14
C SER A 84 -9.74 -10.49 -0.03
N TYR A 85 -8.83 -11.40 -0.39
CA TYR A 85 -7.89 -12.01 0.55
C TYR A 85 -6.96 -10.97 1.19
N LEU A 86 -6.35 -10.08 0.38
CA LEU A 86 -5.44 -9.04 0.86
C LEU A 86 -6.15 -8.01 1.75
N LEU A 87 -7.39 -7.61 1.40
CA LEU A 87 -8.20 -6.68 2.21
C LEU A 87 -8.55 -7.30 3.56
N SER A 88 -8.97 -8.57 3.59
CA SER A 88 -9.23 -9.27 4.85
C SER A 88 -7.95 -9.43 5.69
N GLY A 89 -6.79 -9.64 5.06
CA GLY A 89 -5.50 -9.64 5.74
C GLY A 89 -5.17 -8.28 6.37
N ALA A 90 -5.40 -7.19 5.64
CA ALA A 90 -5.16 -5.83 6.13
C ALA A 90 -6.05 -5.53 7.35
N GLU A 91 -7.33 -5.87 7.29
CA GLU A 91 -8.24 -5.73 8.44
C GLU A 91 -7.77 -6.51 9.67
N LYS A 92 -7.32 -7.76 9.50
CA LYS A 92 -6.82 -8.58 10.61
C LYS A 92 -5.56 -8.03 11.26
N SER A 93 -4.68 -7.42 10.47
CA SER A 93 -3.42 -6.82 10.94
C SER A 93 -3.56 -5.33 11.28
N ASN A 94 -4.80 -4.80 11.39
CA ASN A 94 -5.09 -3.38 11.65
C ASN A 94 -4.38 -2.39 10.70
N ILE A 95 -4.15 -2.80 9.45
CA ILE A 95 -3.60 -1.92 8.41
C ILE A 95 -4.74 -1.09 7.80
N PRO A 96 -4.61 0.25 7.72
CA PRO A 96 -5.64 1.10 7.15
C PRO A 96 -5.88 0.76 5.67
N VAL A 97 -7.16 0.62 5.32
CA VAL A 97 -7.61 0.38 3.95
C VAL A 97 -8.11 1.69 3.35
N VAL A 98 -7.39 2.22 2.38
CA VAL A 98 -7.79 3.40 1.61
C VAL A 98 -8.58 2.97 0.38
N VAL A 99 -9.81 3.45 0.27
CA VAL A 99 -10.68 3.14 -0.87
C VAL A 99 -10.22 3.95 -2.07
N ASN A 100 -9.67 3.24 -3.05
CA ASN A 100 -9.19 3.85 -4.27
C ASN A 100 -10.37 4.25 -5.17
N SER A 101 -11.03 5.39 -4.92
CA SER A 101 -12.17 5.89 -5.70
C SER A 101 -11.81 7.10 -6.56
N ASP A 102 -11.33 8.17 -5.92
CA ASP A 102 -10.91 9.45 -6.49
C ASP A 102 -9.46 9.76 -6.10
N LYS A 103 -8.69 10.36 -7.02
CA LYS A 103 -7.26 10.60 -6.82
C LYS A 103 -6.99 11.56 -5.66
N ASN A 104 -7.75 12.65 -5.55
CA ASN A 104 -7.50 13.68 -4.55
C ASN A 104 -7.93 13.18 -3.16
N THR A 105 -9.07 12.50 -3.08
CA THR A 105 -9.50 11.85 -1.83
C THR A 105 -8.46 10.83 -1.36
N VAL A 106 -8.03 9.92 -2.24
CA VAL A 106 -7.01 8.90 -1.90
C VAL A 106 -5.70 9.53 -1.47
N PHE A 107 -5.27 10.60 -2.14
CA PHE A 107 -4.05 11.32 -1.76
C PHE A 107 -4.17 11.91 -0.36
N ASN A 108 -5.29 12.58 -0.06
CA ASN A 108 -5.54 13.15 1.26
C ASN A 108 -5.58 12.06 2.34
N ASP A 109 -6.29 10.95 2.11
CA ASP A 109 -6.38 9.84 3.06
C ASP A 109 -4.99 9.24 3.35
N ILE A 110 -4.17 9.04 2.32
CA ILE A 110 -2.78 8.55 2.47
C ILE A 110 -1.95 9.55 3.28
N MET A 111 -2.04 10.85 2.96
CA MET A 111 -1.28 11.88 3.67
C MET A 111 -1.68 11.97 5.15
N SER A 112 -2.98 11.88 5.46
CA SER A 112 -3.46 11.82 6.83
C SER A 112 -2.87 10.63 7.58
N ILE A 113 -2.88 9.43 6.99
CA ILE A 113 -2.29 8.24 7.62
C ILE A 113 -0.79 8.41 7.87
N VAL A 114 -0.05 8.97 6.90
CA VAL A 114 1.40 9.23 7.04
C VAL A 114 1.65 10.22 8.18
N ILE A 115 0.92 11.33 8.22
CA ILE A 115 1.06 12.36 9.26
C ILE A 115 0.73 11.77 10.64
N GLU A 116 -0.41 11.09 10.78
CA GLU A 116 -0.82 10.46 12.03
C GLU A 116 0.18 9.40 12.53
N THR A 117 0.86 8.72 11.62
CA THR A 117 1.89 7.75 11.98
C THR A 117 3.15 8.45 12.44
N LEU A 118 3.61 9.48 11.70
CA LEU A 118 4.78 10.27 12.08
C LEU A 118 4.56 10.99 13.42
N GLU A 119 3.37 11.55 13.66
CA GLU A 119 3.04 12.26 14.91
C GLU A 119 3.22 11.39 16.16
N LYS A 120 3.03 10.07 16.07
CA LYS A 120 3.24 9.14 17.20
C LYS A 120 4.72 9.00 17.58
N ASP A 121 5.61 9.15 16.61
CA ASP A 121 7.06 9.08 16.79
C ASP A 121 7.71 10.47 16.98
N PHE A 122 6.93 11.53 16.80
CA PHE A 122 7.36 12.92 17.03
C PHE A 122 7.17 13.30 18.50
N ASP A 123 8.13 12.91 19.34
CA ASP A 123 8.18 13.30 20.76
C ASP A 123 8.75 14.72 21.00
N ARG A 124 9.07 15.46 19.93
CA ARG A 124 9.68 16.80 20.02
C ARG A 124 8.64 17.90 19.88
N ALA A 125 8.69 18.86 20.80
CA ALA A 125 7.86 20.04 20.71
C ALA A 125 8.25 20.87 19.48
N ALA A 126 7.30 21.57 18.84
CA ALA A 126 7.55 22.37 17.64
C ALA A 126 8.74 23.36 17.76
N LYS A 127 9.05 23.78 18.99
CA LYS A 127 10.20 24.62 19.40
C LYS A 127 11.58 23.95 19.28
N ASP A 128 11.65 22.64 19.04
CA ASP A 128 12.90 21.89 18.85
C ASP A 128 13.19 21.60 17.36
N VAL A 129 12.25 21.95 16.49
CA VAL A 129 12.32 21.75 15.02
C VAL A 129 12.53 23.07 14.27
N PHE A 130 12.21 24.21 14.91
CA PHE A 130 12.37 25.56 14.38
C PHE A 130 13.19 26.44 15.31
#